data_AF-A0A0M9EZ46-F1
#
_entry.id   AF-A0A0M9EZ46-F1
#
_cell.length_a   1.000
_cell.length_b   1.000
_cell.length_c   1.000
_cell.angle_alpha   90.00
_cell.angle_beta   90.00
_cell.angle_gamma   90.00
#
_symmetry.space_group_name_H-M   'P 1'
#
loop_
_entity.id
_entity.type
_entity.pdbx_description
1 polymer ?
#
loop_
_entity_poly.entity_id
_entity_poly.type
_entity_poly.pdbx_seq_one_letter_code
_entity_poly.pdbx_strand_id
1 'polypeptide(L)'
;MLQPQKQRIFDTAAEAYDNYSVATTNDPFSATIFIRNIVRSIWNEFVSREAINVHDLQFNDEQEQSKKRRLEPSRDYHDAPSYKKYHDLMVMRQDIREKKRDLQNTMWSFQCRTEKEDPTWEDENNSDLVVDDQMTQDEHESWAILEERLEVAETSLGNHLEMFAQRSVLVQAEAANRMARSSGQLTKITTVIVPCSFVASIFSMGGKFEAGESLFFVYWRISVPITLVLLALVLSKDEDSIAFFKQTFSPILRKRGGQTNAGVQETEGRNGIRRRWGLSKGGAREEGLELGTP
;
A
#
# COMPACT_ATOMS: atom_id res chain seq x y z
N MET A 1 43.28 -30.33 -4.51
CA MET A 1 42.60 -29.02 -4.38
C MET A 1 43.33 -28.05 -5.30
N LEU A 2 42.88 -27.92 -6.55
CA LEU A 2 43.45 -26.97 -7.51
C LEU A 2 42.78 -25.62 -7.26
N GLN A 3 43.58 -24.60 -6.97
CA GLN A 3 43.12 -23.21 -6.93
C GLN A 3 42.47 -22.88 -8.28
N PRO A 4 41.33 -22.19 -8.32
CA PRO A 4 40.86 -21.57 -9.55
C PRO A 4 41.88 -20.49 -9.91
N GLN A 5 42.78 -20.82 -10.84
CA GLN A 5 43.67 -19.84 -11.42
C GLN A 5 42.80 -18.71 -11.97
N LYS A 6 43.08 -17.51 -11.47
CA LYS A 6 42.49 -16.26 -11.94
C LYS A 6 43.04 -15.99 -13.34
N GLN A 7 42.59 -16.76 -14.33
CA GLN A 7 42.83 -16.47 -15.74
C GLN A 7 42.29 -15.07 -15.99
N ARG A 8 43.13 -14.20 -16.57
CA ARG A 8 42.70 -12.86 -16.92
C ARG A 8 41.70 -13.05 -18.06
N ILE A 9 40.60 -12.28 -18.03
CA ILE A 9 39.53 -12.34 -19.04
C ILE A 9 40.09 -12.26 -20.46
N PHE A 10 41.18 -11.52 -20.66
CA PHE A 10 41.89 -11.41 -21.93
C PHE A 10 42.54 -12.72 -22.41
N ASP A 11 43.10 -13.51 -21.50
CA ASP A 11 43.78 -14.77 -21.86
C ASP A 11 42.73 -15.82 -22.29
N THR A 12 41.59 -15.88 -21.58
CA THR A 12 40.46 -16.74 -21.97
C THR A 12 39.82 -16.30 -23.28
N ALA A 13 39.72 -14.99 -23.52
CA ALA A 13 39.22 -14.46 -24.79
C ALA A 13 40.18 -14.77 -25.95
N ALA A 14 41.48 -14.65 -25.74
CA ALA A 14 42.50 -15.02 -26.74
C ALA A 14 42.48 -16.54 -27.02
N GLU A 15 42.37 -17.37 -25.99
CA GLU A 15 42.24 -18.83 -26.12
C GLU A 15 40.95 -19.23 -26.85
N ALA A 16 39.84 -18.54 -26.59
CA ALA A 16 38.61 -18.75 -27.35
C ALA A 16 38.76 -18.33 -28.82
N TYR A 17 39.50 -17.26 -29.10
CA TYR A 17 39.77 -16.82 -30.46
C TYR A 17 40.62 -17.84 -31.24
N ASP A 18 41.61 -18.44 -30.60
CA ASP A 18 42.48 -19.44 -31.22
C ASP A 18 41.75 -20.78 -31.48
N ASN A 19 40.77 -21.13 -30.63
CA ASN A 19 40.05 -22.40 -30.72
C ASN A 19 38.82 -22.36 -31.63
N TYR A 20 38.26 -21.18 -31.92
CA TYR A 20 37.09 -21.03 -32.79
C TYR A 20 37.48 -20.24 -34.04
N SER A 21 37.42 -20.89 -35.21
CA SER A 21 37.60 -20.20 -36.49
C SER A 21 36.44 -19.25 -36.71
N VAL A 22 36.61 -18.00 -36.27
CA VAL A 22 35.65 -16.93 -36.54
C VAL A 22 35.65 -16.73 -38.04
N ALA A 23 34.54 -17.06 -38.70
CA ALA A 23 34.34 -16.70 -40.09
C ALA A 23 34.36 -15.18 -40.15
N THR A 24 35.49 -14.62 -40.56
CA THR A 24 35.62 -13.18 -40.75
C THR A 24 34.79 -12.83 -41.98
N THR A 25 33.53 -12.47 -41.75
CA THR A 25 32.68 -11.84 -42.76
C THR A 25 33.27 -10.46 -43.10
N ASN A 26 32.91 -9.89 -44.25
CA ASN A 26 33.41 -8.56 -44.66
C ASN A 26 32.85 -7.40 -43.81
N ASP A 27 31.98 -7.71 -42.84
CA ASP A 27 31.43 -6.74 -41.90
C ASP A 27 32.46 -6.40 -40.81
N PRO A 28 32.88 -5.13 -40.67
CA PRO A 28 33.74 -4.70 -39.58
C PRO A 28 33.15 -4.99 -38.18
N PHE A 29 31.83 -5.14 -38.04
CA PHE A 29 31.21 -5.43 -36.74
C PHE A 29 31.39 -6.87 -36.26
N SER A 30 31.60 -7.84 -37.15
CA SER A 30 31.83 -9.24 -36.76
C SER A 30 33.12 -9.41 -35.96
N ALA A 31 34.11 -8.54 -36.16
CA ALA A 31 35.32 -8.51 -35.33
C ALA A 31 35.06 -8.07 -33.87
N THR A 32 33.95 -7.39 -33.60
CA THR A 32 33.61 -6.86 -32.26
C THR A 32 32.78 -7.82 -31.42
N ILE A 33 32.36 -8.97 -31.97
CA ILE A 33 31.40 -9.88 -31.33
C ILE A 33 31.84 -10.38 -29.95
N PHE A 34 33.14 -10.61 -29.76
CA PHE A 34 33.68 -11.00 -28.47
C PHE A 34 33.56 -9.89 -27.42
N ILE A 35 33.87 -8.64 -27.80
CA ILE A 35 33.75 -7.49 -26.90
C ILE A 35 32.28 -7.28 -26.55
N ARG A 36 31.37 -7.34 -27.53
CA ARG A 36 29.92 -7.23 -27.28
C ARG A 36 29.43 -8.32 -26.34
N ASN A 37 29.87 -9.56 -26.52
CA ASN A 37 29.54 -10.67 -25.63
C ASN A 37 30.05 -10.47 -24.19
N ILE A 38 31.25 -9.91 -24.01
CA ILE A 38 31.77 -9.55 -22.68
C ILE A 38 30.90 -8.46 -22.05
N VAL A 39 30.59 -7.40 -22.79
CA VAL A 39 29.75 -6.30 -22.30
C VAL A 39 28.36 -6.81 -21.93
N ARG A 40 27.76 -7.66 -22.77
CA ARG A 40 26.50 -8.35 -22.51
C ARG A 40 26.55 -9.20 -21.24
N SER A 41 27.63 -9.96 -21.03
CA SER A 41 27.81 -10.77 -19.83
C SER A 41 27.86 -9.93 -18.56
N ILE A 42 28.56 -8.78 -18.61
CA ILE A 42 28.60 -7.80 -17.50
C ILE A 42 27.21 -7.24 -17.23
N TRP A 43 26.46 -6.87 -18.27
CA TRP A 43 25.08 -6.41 -18.13
C TRP A 43 24.17 -7.50 -17.57
N ASN A 44 24.32 -8.75 -17.99
CA ASN A 44 23.52 -9.85 -17.47
C ASN A 44 23.71 -10.05 -15.96
N GLU A 45 24.95 -10.02 -15.48
CA GLU A 45 25.25 -10.08 -14.04
C GLU A 45 24.66 -8.86 -13.31
N PHE A 46 24.81 -7.66 -13.87
CA PHE A 46 24.26 -6.43 -13.29
C PHE A 46 22.74 -6.49 -13.16
N VAL A 47 22.03 -6.79 -14.26
CA VAL A 47 20.56 -6.90 -14.29
C VAL A 47 20.07 -7.99 -13.34
N SER A 48 20.78 -9.12 -13.27
CA SER A 48 20.43 -10.21 -12.35
C SER A 48 20.54 -9.77 -10.89
N ARG A 49 21.58 -9.01 -10.53
CA ARG A 49 21.74 -8.45 -9.18
C ARG A 49 20.65 -7.45 -8.84
N GLU A 50 20.31 -6.57 -9.76
CA GLU A 50 19.23 -5.59 -9.52
C GLU A 50 17.87 -6.27 -9.37
N ALA A 51 17.57 -7.28 -10.19
CA ALA A 51 16.34 -8.06 -10.05
C ALA A 51 16.24 -8.77 -8.69
N ILE A 52 17.35 -9.35 -8.21
CA ILE A 52 17.42 -9.97 -6.87
C ILE A 52 17.26 -8.91 -5.78
N ASN A 53 17.90 -7.75 -5.92
CA ASN A 53 17.82 -6.65 -4.95
C ASN A 53 16.37 -6.15 -4.80
N VAL A 54 15.67 -5.94 -5.92
CA VAL A 54 14.24 -5.56 -5.93
C VAL A 54 13.39 -6.63 -5.24
N HIS A 55 13.62 -7.91 -5.57
CA HIS A 55 12.91 -9.03 -4.97
C HIS A 55 13.15 -9.14 -3.45
N ASP A 56 14.41 -9.03 -3.02
CA ASP A 56 14.79 -9.11 -1.60
C ASP A 56 14.21 -7.95 -0.81
N LEU A 57 14.23 -6.74 -1.37
CA LEU A 57 13.61 -5.57 -0.76
C LEU A 57 12.09 -5.78 -0.61
N GLN A 58 11.45 -6.36 -1.63
CA GLN A 58 10.03 -6.70 -1.55
C GLN A 58 9.75 -7.73 -0.46
N PHE A 59 10.50 -8.83 -0.46
CA PHE A 59 10.36 -9.92 0.50
C PHE A 59 10.61 -9.43 1.94
N ASN A 60 11.60 -8.58 2.15
CA ASN A 60 11.90 -8.00 3.45
C ASN A 60 10.76 -7.12 3.96
N ASP A 61 10.13 -6.29 3.12
CA ASP A 61 8.95 -5.51 3.51
C ASP A 61 7.77 -6.39 3.90
N GLU A 62 7.45 -7.39 3.09
CA GLU A 62 6.38 -8.35 3.37
C GLU A 62 6.64 -9.11 4.67
N GLN A 63 7.89 -9.51 4.90
CA GLN A 63 8.29 -10.19 6.13
C GLN A 63 8.16 -9.28 7.36
N GLU A 64 8.64 -8.04 7.29
CA GLU A 64 8.47 -7.04 8.35
C GLU A 64 7.00 -6.84 8.69
N GLN A 65 6.13 -6.76 7.68
CA GLN A 65 4.70 -6.59 7.88
C GLN A 65 4.02 -7.83 8.46
N SER A 66 4.42 -9.02 8.01
CA SER A 66 3.92 -10.27 8.57
C SER A 66 4.24 -10.39 10.07
N LYS A 67 5.44 -9.94 10.49
CA LYS A 67 5.86 -9.87 11.89
C LYS A 67 5.01 -8.87 12.67
N LYS A 68 4.80 -7.67 12.12
CA LYS A 68 3.94 -6.63 12.72
C LYS A 68 2.48 -7.07 12.89
N ARG A 69 1.94 -7.87 11.96
CA ARG A 69 0.58 -8.43 12.11
C ARG A 69 0.45 -9.51 13.18
N ARG A 70 1.55 -10.21 13.52
CA ARG A 70 1.56 -11.30 14.51
C ARG A 70 1.78 -10.82 15.93
N LEU A 71 2.62 -9.80 16.09
CA LEU A 71 2.70 -9.08 17.36
C LEU A 71 1.36 -8.37 17.53
N GLU A 72 0.77 -8.47 18.73
CA GLU A 72 -0.47 -7.75 19.04
C GLU A 72 -0.35 -6.30 18.56
N PRO A 73 -1.47 -5.65 18.17
CA PRO A 73 -1.49 -4.26 17.75
C PRO A 73 -1.14 -3.38 18.96
N SER A 74 0.14 -3.36 19.31
CA SER A 74 0.72 -2.40 20.21
C SER A 74 0.41 -1.07 19.57
N ARG A 75 -0.40 -0.28 20.27
CA ARG A 75 -0.97 1.00 19.86
C ARG A 75 0.07 2.10 19.63
N ASP A 76 1.34 1.75 19.43
CA ASP A 76 2.39 2.74 19.18
C ASP A 76 2.32 3.20 17.72
N TYR A 77 1.71 4.38 17.57
CA TYR A 77 1.43 5.13 16.35
C TYR A 77 2.67 5.64 15.59
N HIS A 78 3.87 5.19 15.96
CA HIS A 78 5.11 5.64 15.32
C HIS A 78 5.48 4.87 14.07
N ASP A 79 4.69 3.87 13.70
CA ASP A 79 4.98 3.00 12.56
C ASP A 79 4.31 3.47 11.25
N ALA A 80 4.23 4.80 11.07
CA ALA A 80 3.94 5.35 9.76
C ALA A 80 5.00 4.83 8.77
N PRO A 81 4.63 4.49 7.51
CA PRO A 81 5.61 4.11 6.50
C PRO A 81 6.73 5.14 6.48
N SER A 82 7.95 4.70 6.79
CA SER A 82 9.07 5.63 6.91
C SER A 82 9.24 6.31 5.57
N TYR A 83 9.07 7.63 5.53
CA TYR A 83 9.30 8.45 4.34
C TYR A 83 10.66 8.11 3.70
N LYS A 84 11.65 7.76 4.52
CA LYS A 84 12.96 7.27 4.09
C LYS A 84 12.85 6.03 3.19
N LYS A 85 12.10 4.99 3.60
CA LYS A 85 11.92 3.76 2.82
C LYS A 85 11.25 4.03 1.47
N TYR A 86 10.25 4.91 1.45
CA TYR A 86 9.61 5.33 0.19
C TYR A 86 10.57 6.10 -0.71
N HIS A 87 11.36 7.00 -0.15
CA HIS A 87 12.38 7.74 -0.89
C HIS A 87 13.45 6.81 -1.48
N ASP A 88 13.94 5.85 -0.69
CA ASP A 88 14.94 4.87 -1.13
C ASP A 88 14.44 4.05 -2.32
N LEU A 89 13.16 3.62 -2.29
CA LEU A 89 12.49 2.94 -3.42
C LEU A 89 12.37 3.81 -4.67
N MET A 90 12.05 5.10 -4.49
CA MET A 90 11.97 6.05 -5.60
C MET A 90 13.34 6.27 -6.26
N VAL A 91 14.40 6.39 -5.45
CA VAL A 91 15.78 6.51 -5.95
C VAL A 91 16.18 5.25 -6.71
N MET A 92 15.90 4.06 -6.16
CA MET A 92 16.16 2.78 -6.83
C MET A 92 15.42 2.68 -8.18
N ARG A 93 14.16 3.11 -8.24
CA ARG A 93 13.41 3.13 -9.51
C ARG A 93 14.04 4.04 -10.55
N GLN A 94 14.51 5.20 -10.13
CA GLN A 94 15.18 6.15 -11.00
C GLN A 94 16.50 5.58 -11.53
N ASP A 95 17.28 4.90 -10.68
CA ASP A 95 18.52 4.22 -11.08
C ASP A 95 18.22 3.13 -12.13
N ILE A 96 17.24 2.25 -11.89
CA ILE A 96 16.84 1.22 -12.89
C ILE A 96 16.47 1.85 -14.24
N ARG A 97 15.77 3.00 -14.25
CA ARG A 97 15.43 3.71 -15.49
C ARG A 97 16.63 4.33 -16.19
N GLU A 98 17.61 4.78 -15.44
CA GLU A 98 18.89 5.25 -15.98
C GLU A 98 19.64 4.09 -16.62
N LYS A 99 19.74 2.95 -15.93
CA LYS A 99 20.36 1.73 -16.44
C LYS A 99 19.65 1.16 -17.66
N LYS A 100 18.32 1.20 -17.72
CA LYS A 100 17.55 0.80 -18.91
C LYS A 100 17.90 1.68 -20.12
N ARG A 101 18.02 3.01 -19.93
CA ARG A 101 18.47 3.93 -20.99
C ARG A 101 19.91 3.66 -21.41
N ASP A 102 20.80 3.40 -20.46
CA ASP A 102 22.20 3.05 -20.76
C ASP A 102 22.31 1.74 -21.56
N LEU A 103 21.49 0.74 -21.21
CA LEU A 103 21.38 -0.52 -21.94
C LEU A 103 20.89 -0.29 -23.38
N GLN A 104 19.81 0.49 -23.55
CA GLN A 104 19.27 0.84 -24.87
C GLN A 104 20.28 1.62 -25.73
N ASN A 105 21.00 2.57 -25.13
CA ASN A 105 22.07 3.30 -25.80
C ASN A 105 23.20 2.36 -26.24
N THR A 106 23.55 1.38 -25.40
CA THR A 106 24.55 0.36 -25.72
C THR A 106 24.08 -0.53 -26.88
N MET A 107 22.84 -1.04 -26.81
CA MET A 107 22.22 -1.83 -27.89
C MET A 107 22.19 -1.05 -29.22
N TRP A 108 21.86 0.24 -29.17
CA TRP A 108 21.89 1.12 -30.35
C TRP A 108 23.31 1.27 -30.90
N SER A 109 24.30 1.49 -30.03
CA SER A 109 25.70 1.67 -30.44
C SER A 109 26.29 0.41 -31.09
N PHE A 110 25.80 -0.77 -30.71
CA PHE A 110 26.20 -2.04 -31.28
C PHE A 110 25.39 -2.47 -32.51
N GLN A 111 24.45 -1.62 -32.97
CA GLN A 111 23.54 -1.91 -34.07
C GLN A 111 22.74 -3.21 -33.87
N CYS A 112 22.47 -3.55 -32.60
CA CYS A 112 21.67 -4.73 -32.26
C CYS A 112 20.19 -4.57 -32.60
N ARG A 113 19.75 -3.45 -33.19
CA ARG A 113 18.43 -3.33 -33.80
C ARG A 113 18.56 -3.70 -35.26
N THR A 114 18.30 -4.97 -35.57
CA THR A 114 17.90 -5.32 -36.92
C THR A 114 16.63 -4.51 -37.21
N GLU A 115 16.75 -3.51 -38.09
CA GLU A 115 15.60 -3.10 -38.87
C GLU A 115 15.04 -4.42 -39.41
N LYS A 116 13.83 -4.78 -38.98
CA LYS A 116 13.06 -5.79 -39.71
C LYS A 116 12.84 -5.18 -41.08
N GLU A 117 13.81 -5.33 -41.97
CA GLU A 117 13.59 -5.12 -43.38
C GLU A 117 12.42 -6.04 -43.69
N ASP A 118 11.29 -5.42 -44.03
CA ASP A 118 10.10 -6.14 -44.46
C ASP A 118 10.57 -7.17 -45.49
N PRO A 119 10.23 -8.47 -45.31
CA PRO A 119 10.62 -9.52 -46.23
C PRO A 119 9.94 -9.24 -47.57
N THR A 120 10.59 -8.39 -48.35
CA THR A 120 10.20 -8.06 -49.70
C THR A 120 10.73 -9.23 -50.49
N TRP A 121 9.79 -10.15 -50.72
CA TRP A 121 9.90 -11.35 -51.52
C TRP A 121 10.92 -11.22 -52.67
N GLU A 122 11.60 -12.34 -52.94
CA GLU A 122 12.37 -12.68 -54.16
C GLU A 122 13.90 -12.66 -54.03
N ASP A 123 14.47 -13.79 -53.56
CA ASP A 123 15.45 -14.57 -54.35
C ASP A 123 15.87 -15.86 -53.62
N GLU A 124 15.38 -17.01 -54.09
CA GLU A 124 15.49 -18.34 -53.45
C GLU A 124 16.89 -18.99 -53.51
N ASN A 125 17.95 -18.33 -53.99
CA ASN A 125 19.12 -19.07 -54.49
C ASN A 125 20.50 -18.82 -53.82
N ASN A 126 20.57 -18.15 -52.66
CA ASN A 126 21.83 -17.91 -51.95
C ASN A 126 21.92 -18.66 -50.60
N SER A 127 22.25 -19.96 -50.63
CA SER A 127 22.37 -20.80 -49.42
C SER A 127 23.61 -20.51 -48.55
N ASP A 128 24.62 -19.80 -49.06
CA ASP A 128 25.87 -19.54 -48.31
C ASP A 128 25.82 -18.27 -47.41
N LEU A 129 24.75 -17.48 -47.49
CA LEU A 129 24.54 -16.27 -46.67
C LEU A 129 23.76 -16.53 -45.36
N VAL A 130 23.27 -17.76 -45.15
CA VAL A 130 22.31 -18.08 -44.07
C VAL A 130 22.99 -18.23 -42.69
N VAL A 131 24.30 -18.50 -42.63
CA VAL A 131 24.99 -18.80 -41.36
C VAL A 131 25.34 -17.54 -40.55
N ASP A 132 25.61 -16.41 -41.21
CA ASP A 132 25.99 -15.16 -40.53
C ASP A 132 24.79 -14.51 -39.81
N ASP A 133 23.58 -14.73 -40.33
CA ASP A 133 22.33 -14.16 -39.81
C ASP A 133 21.87 -14.81 -38.49
N GLN A 134 22.21 -16.08 -38.26
CA GLN A 134 21.81 -16.76 -37.03
C GLN A 134 22.54 -16.21 -35.80
N MET A 135 23.82 -15.86 -35.94
CA MET A 135 24.63 -15.39 -34.81
C MET A 135 24.22 -13.99 -34.36
N THR A 136 23.88 -13.11 -35.30
CA THR A 136 23.38 -11.76 -35.02
C THR A 136 21.98 -11.81 -34.40
N GLN A 137 21.13 -12.73 -34.85
CA GLN A 137 19.82 -12.97 -34.25
C GLN A 137 19.92 -13.44 -32.79
N ASP A 138 20.78 -14.43 -32.49
CA ASP A 138 21.00 -14.93 -31.13
C ASP A 138 21.49 -13.81 -30.18
N GLU A 139 22.33 -12.91 -30.69
CA GLU A 139 22.79 -11.74 -29.95
C GLU A 139 21.62 -10.77 -29.66
N HIS A 140 20.81 -10.44 -30.67
CA HIS A 140 19.63 -9.59 -30.51
C HIS A 140 18.68 -10.15 -29.46
N GLU A 141 18.32 -11.43 -29.54
CA GLU A 141 17.45 -12.11 -28.57
C GLU A 141 18.03 -12.01 -27.15
N SER A 142 19.34 -12.18 -27.01
CA SER A 142 20.00 -12.07 -25.72
C SER A 142 19.92 -10.67 -25.12
N TRP A 143 20.04 -9.61 -25.93
CA TRP A 143 19.87 -8.22 -25.46
C TRP A 143 18.41 -7.91 -25.10
N ALA A 144 17.46 -8.40 -25.90
CA ALA A 144 16.04 -8.25 -25.64
C ALA A 144 15.63 -8.86 -24.29
N ILE A 145 16.18 -10.05 -23.95
CA ILE A 145 15.96 -10.69 -22.64
C ILE A 145 16.46 -9.81 -21.48
N LEU A 146 17.57 -9.09 -21.64
CA LEU A 146 18.08 -8.18 -20.60
C LEU A 146 17.17 -6.98 -20.40
N GLU A 147 16.66 -6.40 -21.50
CA GLU A 147 15.70 -5.31 -21.46
C GLU A 147 14.39 -5.75 -20.79
N GLU A 148 13.87 -6.92 -21.15
CA GLU A 148 12.67 -7.52 -20.55
C GLU A 148 12.86 -7.71 -19.04
N ARG A 149 14.00 -8.22 -18.58
CA ARG A 149 14.29 -8.41 -17.15
C ARG A 149 14.32 -7.08 -16.38
N LEU A 150 14.92 -6.03 -16.95
CA LEU A 150 14.89 -4.69 -16.35
C LEU A 150 13.47 -4.13 -16.29
N GLU A 151 12.66 -4.39 -17.31
CA GLU A 151 11.25 -3.98 -17.33
C GLU A 151 10.40 -4.71 -16.27
N VAL A 152 10.62 -6.01 -16.10
CA VAL A 152 10.00 -6.79 -15.01
C VAL A 152 10.41 -6.24 -13.64
N ALA A 153 11.69 -5.88 -13.45
CA ALA A 153 12.16 -5.27 -12.22
C ALA A 153 11.53 -3.87 -11.98
N GLU A 154 11.45 -3.02 -13.01
CA GLU A 154 10.82 -1.70 -12.91
C GLU A 154 9.33 -1.80 -12.57
N THR A 155 8.59 -2.69 -13.25
CA THR A 155 7.16 -2.88 -13.02
C THR A 155 6.89 -3.45 -11.63
N SER A 156 7.69 -4.44 -11.18
CA SER A 156 7.64 -4.95 -9.81
C SER A 156 7.85 -3.85 -8.77
N LEU A 157 8.88 -3.02 -8.95
CA LEU A 157 9.18 -1.91 -8.05
C LEU A 157 8.07 -0.83 -8.08
N GLY A 158 7.49 -0.57 -9.26
CA GLY A 158 6.35 0.32 -9.43
C GLY A 158 5.12 -0.15 -8.66
N ASN A 159 4.77 -1.43 -8.77
CA ASN A 159 3.67 -2.05 -8.01
C ASN A 159 3.92 -1.96 -6.51
N HIS A 160 5.18 -2.16 -6.06
CA HIS A 160 5.54 -2.00 -4.66
C HIS A 160 5.34 -0.55 -4.18
N LEU A 161 5.83 0.44 -4.94
CA LEU A 161 5.64 1.85 -4.62
C LEU A 161 4.17 2.25 -4.52
N GLU A 162 3.32 1.74 -5.41
CA GLU A 162 1.88 1.96 -5.35
C GLU A 162 1.27 1.37 -4.06
N MET A 163 1.65 0.13 -3.72
CA MET A 163 1.22 -0.51 -2.49
C MET A 163 1.64 0.30 -1.24
N PHE A 164 2.84 0.89 -1.24
CA PHE A 164 3.29 1.80 -0.18
C PHE A 164 2.46 3.07 -0.10
N ALA A 165 2.14 3.69 -1.24
CA ALA A 165 1.32 4.89 -1.29
C ALA A 165 -0.10 4.61 -0.79
N GLN A 166 -0.70 3.49 -1.17
CA GLN A 166 -2.02 3.09 -0.67
C GLN A 166 -2.01 2.86 0.85
N ARG A 167 -0.94 2.24 1.39
CA ARG A 167 -0.77 2.04 2.84
C ARG A 167 -0.65 3.36 3.59
N SER A 168 0.12 4.33 3.07
CA SER A 168 0.28 5.62 3.75
C SER A 168 -1.05 6.38 3.82
N VAL A 169 -1.85 6.34 2.75
CA VAL A 169 -3.21 6.90 2.72
C VAL A 169 -4.11 6.22 3.75
N LEU A 170 -4.06 4.88 3.86
CA LEU A 170 -4.86 4.14 4.84
C LEU A 170 -4.48 4.53 6.28
N VAL A 171 -3.18 4.58 6.60
CA VAL A 171 -2.69 5.00 7.93
C VAL A 171 -3.14 6.43 8.24
N GLN A 172 -3.06 7.33 7.28
CA GLN A 172 -3.52 8.71 7.45
C GLN A 172 -5.04 8.79 7.66
N ALA A 173 -5.82 8.01 6.90
CA ALA A 173 -7.27 7.93 7.04
C ALA A 173 -7.68 7.36 8.41
N GLU A 174 -6.97 6.35 8.91
CA GLU A 174 -7.19 5.79 10.25
C GLU A 174 -6.87 6.82 11.34
N ALA A 175 -5.73 7.51 11.22
CA ALA A 175 -5.36 8.58 12.14
C ALA A 175 -6.41 9.70 12.16
N ALA A 176 -6.88 10.14 10.98
CA ALA A 176 -7.92 11.14 10.85
C ALA A 176 -9.26 10.67 11.45
N ASN A 177 -9.67 9.43 11.19
CA ASN A 177 -10.89 8.87 11.77
C ASN A 177 -10.80 8.77 13.30
N ARG A 178 -9.64 8.41 13.84
CA ARG A 178 -9.41 8.43 15.29
C ARG A 178 -9.49 9.85 15.86
N MET A 179 -8.87 10.83 15.20
CA MET A 179 -8.96 12.25 15.61
C MET A 179 -10.41 12.75 15.55
N ALA A 180 -11.17 12.37 14.53
CA ALA A 180 -12.58 12.68 14.41
C ALA A 180 -13.40 12.05 15.54
N ARG A 181 -13.12 10.78 15.91
CA ARG A 181 -13.77 10.11 17.05
C ARG A 181 -13.44 10.78 18.38
N SER A 182 -12.18 11.13 18.64
CA SER A 182 -11.81 11.85 19.87
C SER A 182 -12.40 13.26 19.91
N SER A 183 -12.46 13.94 18.76
CA SER A 183 -13.12 15.25 18.63
C SER A 183 -14.63 15.15 18.89
N GLY A 184 -15.27 14.09 18.39
CA GLY A 184 -16.67 13.78 18.67
C GLY A 184 -16.91 13.53 20.17
N GLN A 185 -16.03 12.81 20.86
CA GLN A 185 -16.13 12.63 22.32
C GLN A 185 -15.99 13.94 23.09
N LEU A 186 -15.03 14.79 22.71
CA LEU A 186 -14.85 16.10 23.34
C LEU A 186 -16.09 16.98 23.13
N THR A 187 -16.63 16.98 21.91
CA THR A 187 -17.85 17.73 21.58
C THR A 187 -19.02 17.24 22.43
N LYS A 188 -19.18 15.92 22.60
CA LYS A 188 -20.20 15.32 23.49
C LYS A 188 -20.06 15.76 24.95
N ILE A 189 -18.84 15.96 25.45
CA ILE A 189 -18.61 16.46 26.82
C ILE A 189 -18.98 17.95 26.90
N THR A 190 -18.51 18.74 25.94
CA THR A 190 -18.77 20.19 25.88
C THR A 190 -20.27 20.50 25.80
N THR A 191 -21.04 19.74 25.02
CA THR A 191 -22.50 19.95 24.91
C THR A 191 -23.24 19.71 26.22
N VAL A 192 -22.70 18.91 27.14
CA VAL A 192 -23.27 18.69 28.49
C VAL A 192 -22.78 19.75 29.49
N ILE A 193 -21.49 20.12 29.42
CA ILE A 193 -20.87 21.06 30.36
C ILE A 193 -21.39 22.49 30.14
N VAL A 194 -21.60 22.93 28.90
CA VAL A 194 -21.99 24.32 28.60
C VAL A 194 -23.34 24.70 29.26
N PRO A 195 -24.44 23.92 29.11
CA PRO A 195 -25.68 24.21 29.82
C PRO A 195 -25.54 24.13 31.34
N CYS A 196 -24.79 23.15 31.87
CA CYS A 196 -24.57 23.03 33.32
C CYS A 196 -23.82 24.24 33.89
N SER A 197 -22.81 24.73 33.17
CA SER A 197 -22.02 25.91 33.57
C SER A 197 -22.86 27.18 33.55
N PHE A 198 -23.76 27.31 32.57
CA PHE A 198 -24.72 28.42 32.51
C PHE A 198 -25.65 28.43 33.73
N VAL A 199 -26.19 27.26 34.10
CA VAL A 199 -27.03 27.10 35.29
C VAL A 199 -26.25 27.43 36.57
N ALA A 200 -25.01 26.92 36.70
CA ALA A 200 -24.15 27.21 37.85
C ALA A 200 -23.80 28.71 37.96
N SER A 201 -23.56 29.38 36.83
CA SER A 201 -23.28 30.82 36.78
C SER A 201 -24.48 31.64 37.28
N ILE A 202 -25.71 31.24 36.94
CA ILE A 202 -26.91 31.92 37.44
C ILE A 202 -27.08 31.67 38.94
N PHE A 203 -26.85 30.44 39.41
CA PHE A 203 -26.89 30.14 40.85
C PHE A 203 -25.79 30.85 41.66
N SER A 204 -24.70 31.28 41.01
CA SER A 204 -23.65 32.06 41.65
C SER A 204 -24.02 33.54 41.85
N MET A 205 -25.15 34.02 41.31
CA MET A 205 -25.66 35.37 41.58
C MET A 205 -26.36 35.43 42.94
N GLY A 206 -25.65 35.91 43.96
CA GLY A 206 -26.20 36.15 45.30
C GLY A 206 -27.15 37.37 45.36
N GLY A 207 -28.03 37.40 46.36
CA GLY A 207 -29.01 38.47 46.59
C GLY A 207 -30.45 37.94 46.73
N LYS A 208 -31.44 38.69 46.23
CA LYS A 208 -32.89 38.35 46.32
C LYS A 208 -33.31 37.06 45.61
N PHE A 209 -32.37 36.34 45.00
CA PHE A 209 -32.58 35.07 44.30
C PHE A 209 -31.97 33.87 45.05
N GLU A 210 -31.46 34.08 46.27
CA GLU A 210 -30.97 33.00 47.12
C GLU A 210 -32.09 32.02 47.52
N ALA A 211 -31.68 30.81 47.89
CA ALA A 211 -32.60 29.77 48.34
C ALA A 211 -33.32 30.21 49.63
N GLY A 212 -34.62 30.45 49.53
CA GLY A 212 -35.47 30.92 50.64
C GLY A 212 -36.10 32.31 50.42
N GLU A 213 -35.64 33.04 49.40
CA GLU A 213 -36.20 34.35 49.03
C GLU A 213 -37.46 34.24 48.14
N SER A 214 -38.29 35.29 48.17
CA SER A 214 -39.60 35.31 47.50
C SER A 214 -39.54 35.15 45.96
N LEU A 215 -38.39 35.42 45.35
CA LEU A 215 -38.18 35.35 43.89
C LEU A 215 -37.56 34.02 43.41
N PHE A 216 -37.22 33.11 44.32
CA PHE A 216 -36.62 31.82 43.99
C PHE A 216 -37.48 30.96 43.04
N PHE A 217 -38.81 31.07 43.11
CA PHE A 217 -39.71 30.30 42.26
C PHE A 217 -39.70 30.75 40.79
N VAL A 218 -39.56 32.06 40.56
CA VAL A 218 -39.48 32.63 39.19
C VAL A 218 -38.24 32.09 38.47
N TYR A 219 -37.15 31.92 39.20
CA TYR A 219 -35.93 31.31 38.69
C TYR A 219 -36.16 29.89 38.16
N TRP A 220 -36.81 29.01 38.94
CA TRP A 220 -37.13 27.64 38.50
C TRP A 220 -38.01 27.64 37.23
N ARG A 221 -38.93 28.59 37.16
CA ARG A 221 -39.87 28.70 36.04
C ARG A 221 -39.22 29.11 34.72
N ILE A 222 -38.08 29.79 34.75
CA ILE A 222 -37.36 30.27 33.55
C ILE A 222 -36.17 29.35 33.23
N SER A 223 -35.41 28.92 34.23
CA SER A 223 -34.21 28.10 34.04
C SER A 223 -34.53 26.70 33.51
N VAL A 224 -35.58 26.04 34.01
CA VAL A 224 -35.98 24.70 33.55
C VAL A 224 -36.36 24.67 32.08
N PRO A 225 -37.25 25.54 31.55
CA PRO A 225 -37.58 25.49 30.13
C PRO A 225 -36.39 25.87 29.25
N ILE A 226 -35.55 26.84 29.64
CA ILE A 226 -34.36 27.21 28.85
C ILE A 226 -33.37 26.04 28.77
N THR A 227 -33.13 25.37 29.90
CA THR A 227 -32.26 24.18 29.93
C THR A 227 -32.86 23.01 29.16
N LEU A 228 -34.19 22.79 29.24
CA LEU A 228 -34.88 21.78 28.44
C LEU A 228 -34.81 22.08 26.93
N VAL A 229 -34.95 23.34 26.53
CA VAL A 229 -34.85 23.75 25.11
C VAL A 229 -33.42 23.61 24.61
N LEU A 230 -32.40 24.02 25.38
CA LEU A 230 -31.00 23.81 25.02
C LEU A 230 -30.65 22.31 24.94
N LEU A 231 -31.12 21.53 25.91
CA LEU A 231 -30.95 20.08 25.92
C LEU A 231 -31.66 19.45 24.71
N ALA A 232 -32.89 19.85 24.42
CA ALA A 232 -33.66 19.36 23.28
C ALA A 232 -33.01 19.76 21.96
N LEU A 233 -32.50 20.98 21.80
CA LEU A 233 -31.79 21.41 20.59
C LEU A 233 -30.51 20.61 20.37
N VAL A 234 -29.75 20.35 21.44
CA VAL A 234 -28.55 19.51 21.38
C VAL A 234 -28.92 18.07 21.01
N LEU A 235 -29.96 17.50 21.62
CA LEU A 235 -30.43 16.13 21.35
C LEU A 235 -31.06 15.97 19.96
N SER A 236 -31.81 16.97 19.48
CA SER A 236 -32.51 16.93 18.17
C SER A 236 -31.55 16.91 16.99
N LYS A 237 -30.31 17.36 17.19
CA LYS A 237 -29.32 17.50 16.12
C LYS A 237 -28.38 16.29 16.03
N ASP A 238 -28.41 15.40 17.01
CA ASP A 238 -27.47 14.27 17.12
C ASP A 238 -28.22 13.03 17.61
N GLU A 239 -28.74 12.21 16.67
CA GLU A 239 -29.51 10.99 16.98
C GLU A 239 -28.73 10.02 17.89
N ASP A 240 -27.40 10.02 17.80
CA ASP A 240 -26.49 9.21 18.62
C ASP A 240 -26.46 9.67 20.09
N SER A 241 -26.73 10.94 20.36
CA SER A 241 -26.76 11.49 21.71
C SER A 241 -27.97 10.99 22.52
N ILE A 242 -29.11 10.77 21.84
CA ILE A 242 -30.33 10.22 22.44
C ILE A 242 -30.09 8.78 22.90
N ALA A 243 -29.39 7.97 22.09
CA ALA A 243 -29.06 6.59 22.43
C ALA A 243 -28.15 6.52 23.67
N PHE A 244 -27.14 7.39 23.75
CA PHE A 244 -26.27 7.49 24.92
C PHE A 244 -27.06 7.88 26.18
N PHE A 245 -27.85 8.95 26.13
CA PHE A 245 -28.68 9.38 27.27
C PHE A 245 -29.63 8.27 27.72
N LYS A 246 -30.27 7.58 26.79
CA LYS A 246 -31.14 6.44 27.10
C LYS A 246 -30.35 5.34 27.81
N GLN A 247 -29.14 5.03 27.36
CA GLN A 247 -28.29 4.02 27.98
C GLN A 247 -27.78 4.44 29.38
N THR A 248 -27.32 5.68 29.56
CA THR A 248 -26.82 6.20 30.84
C THR A 248 -27.93 6.35 31.89
N PHE A 249 -29.13 6.77 31.50
CA PHE A 249 -30.25 6.97 32.43
C PHE A 249 -31.17 5.77 32.58
N SER A 250 -31.09 4.76 31.68
CA SER A 250 -31.85 3.52 31.81
C SER A 250 -31.67 2.78 33.15
N PRO A 251 -30.47 2.66 33.76
CA PRO A 251 -30.35 1.98 35.06
C PRO A 251 -30.96 2.78 36.22
N ILE A 252 -31.03 4.11 36.10
CA ILE A 252 -31.64 4.99 37.12
C ILE A 252 -33.17 4.97 36.98
N LEU A 253 -33.70 4.96 35.76
CA LEU A 253 -35.14 4.88 35.51
C LEU A 253 -35.70 3.48 35.76
N ARG A 254 -34.92 2.42 35.52
CA ARG A 254 -35.35 1.02 35.78
C ARG A 254 -35.49 0.70 37.27
N LYS A 255 -34.86 1.46 38.18
CA LYS A 255 -34.96 1.22 39.63
C LYS A 255 -36.24 1.79 40.28
N ARG A 256 -37.13 2.47 39.53
CA ARG A 256 -38.36 3.06 40.08
C ARG A 256 -39.66 2.33 39.69
N GLY A 257 -39.60 1.27 38.89
CA GLY A 257 -40.77 0.47 38.52
C GLY A 257 -40.50 -1.02 38.65
N GLY A 258 -41.06 -1.65 39.69
CA GLY A 258 -41.20 -3.11 39.76
C GLY A 258 -40.38 -3.81 40.84
N GLN A 259 -40.74 -3.57 42.11
CA GLN A 259 -40.59 -4.57 43.17
C GLN A 259 -42.00 -4.97 43.63
N THR A 260 -42.66 -5.82 42.86
CA THR A 260 -43.77 -6.65 43.33
C THR A 260 -43.42 -8.10 43.00
N ASN A 261 -43.37 -8.87 44.08
CA ASN A 261 -42.93 -10.25 44.15
C ASN A 261 -43.84 -11.20 43.35
N ALA A 262 -43.23 -12.06 42.55
CA ALA A 262 -43.60 -13.46 42.32
C ALA A 262 -42.41 -14.02 41.51
N GLY A 263 -41.49 -14.79 42.07
CA GLY A 263 -41.79 -16.12 42.61
C GLY A 263 -41.97 -17.07 41.43
N VAL A 264 -40.87 -17.62 40.91
CA VAL A 264 -40.73 -18.97 40.32
C VAL A 264 -39.23 -19.16 40.11
N GLN A 265 -38.66 -20.04 40.92
CA GLN A 265 -37.42 -20.74 40.61
C GLN A 265 -37.69 -21.65 39.42
N GLU A 266 -36.91 -21.55 38.36
CA GLU A 266 -36.61 -22.73 37.56
C GLU A 266 -35.13 -22.71 37.15
N THR A 267 -34.44 -23.68 37.71
CA THR A 267 -33.09 -24.11 37.42
C THR A 267 -33.05 -24.87 36.11
N GLU A 268 -32.24 -24.42 35.15
CA GLU A 268 -31.56 -25.25 34.13
C GLU A 268 -30.85 -24.25 33.19
N GLY A 269 -29.54 -24.30 32.96
CA GLY A 269 -28.80 -25.46 32.50
C GLY A 269 -28.40 -25.20 31.05
N ARG A 270 -27.09 -25.34 30.76
CA ARG A 270 -26.42 -25.45 29.44
C ARG A 270 -25.96 -24.19 28.70
N ASN A 271 -24.63 -24.07 28.70
CA ASN A 271 -23.77 -24.27 27.53
C ASN A 271 -24.30 -23.84 26.15
N GLY A 272 -23.62 -22.87 25.55
CA GLY A 272 -23.82 -22.51 24.15
C GLY A 272 -22.73 -21.60 23.58
N ILE A 273 -21.47 -22.03 23.66
CA ILE A 273 -20.39 -21.49 22.81
C ILE A 273 -20.75 -21.81 21.35
N ARG A 274 -21.19 -20.80 20.58
CA ARG A 274 -21.16 -20.83 19.12
C ARG A 274 -20.88 -19.43 18.59
N ARG A 275 -19.59 -19.08 18.50
CA ARG A 275 -19.16 -17.95 17.66
C ARG A 275 -19.27 -18.39 16.20
N ARG A 276 -20.28 -17.83 15.56
CA ARG A 276 -20.57 -17.88 14.13
C ARG A 276 -19.54 -17.01 13.40
N TRP A 277 -18.53 -17.63 12.80
CA TRP A 277 -17.73 -16.95 11.77
C TRP A 277 -18.54 -16.95 10.48
N GLY A 278 -19.04 -15.77 10.12
CA GLY A 278 -19.63 -15.50 8.83
C GLY A 278 -18.54 -15.52 7.77
N LEU A 279 -18.57 -16.55 6.94
CA LEU A 279 -17.82 -16.68 5.71
C LEU A 279 -18.26 -15.54 4.77
N SER A 280 -17.34 -14.61 4.49
CA SER A 280 -17.54 -13.53 3.54
C SER A 280 -17.73 -14.13 2.14
N LYS A 281 -18.86 -13.80 1.50
CA LYS A 281 -19.18 -14.19 0.13
C LYS A 281 -18.21 -13.50 -0.83
N GLY A 282 -17.69 -14.30 -1.76
CA GLY A 282 -16.87 -13.86 -2.89
C GLY A 282 -17.59 -12.85 -3.76
N GLY A 283 -16.76 -12.00 -4.36
CA GLY A 283 -17.15 -10.80 -5.09
C GLY A 283 -17.90 -11.11 -6.38
N ALA A 284 -18.77 -10.16 -6.71
CA ALA A 284 -19.38 -10.01 -8.00
C ALA A 284 -18.29 -9.80 -9.06
N ARG A 285 -18.36 -10.59 -10.12
CA ARG A 285 -17.64 -10.42 -11.37
C ARG A 285 -18.49 -9.47 -12.22
N GLU A 286 -18.07 -8.23 -12.34
CA GLU A 286 -18.55 -7.32 -13.37
C GLU A 286 -17.93 -7.77 -14.70
N GLU A 287 -18.75 -8.27 -15.63
CA GLU A 287 -18.40 -8.34 -17.04
C GLU A 287 -18.97 -7.08 -17.70
N GLY A 288 -18.08 -6.13 -17.97
CA GLY A 288 -18.36 -4.97 -18.80
C GLY A 288 -18.35 -5.37 -20.27
N LEU A 289 -19.50 -5.18 -20.92
CA LEU A 289 -19.57 -4.85 -22.34
C LEU A 289 -18.76 -3.57 -22.59
N GLU A 290 -17.98 -3.53 -23.66
CA GLU A 290 -18.17 -2.57 -24.77
C GLU A 290 -17.04 -2.73 -25.80
N LEU A 291 -17.39 -3.15 -27.01
CA LEU A 291 -16.56 -3.03 -28.21
C LEU A 291 -17.49 -2.57 -29.33
N GLY A 292 -17.64 -1.25 -29.43
CA GLY A 292 -18.20 -0.55 -30.57
C GLY A 292 -17.07 -0.13 -31.50
N THR A 293 -17.20 -0.56 -32.76
CA THR A 293 -16.44 -0.12 -33.94
C THR A 293 -16.65 1.35 -34.27
N PRO A 294 -15.76 1.91 -35.08
CA PRO A 294 -16.17 2.45 -36.38
C PRO A 294 -15.78 1.52 -37.54
#